data_AF-A0A5M6DCF8-F1
#
_entry.id   AF-A0A5M6DCF8-F1
#
_cell.length_a   1.000
_cell.length_b   1.000
_cell.length_c   1.000
_cell.angle_alpha   90.00
_cell.angle_beta   90.00
_cell.angle_gamma   90.00
#
_symmetry.space_group_name_H-M   'P 1'
#
loop_
_entity.id
_entity.type
_entity.pdbx_description
1 polymer ?
#
loop_
_entity_poly.entity_id
_entity_poly.type
_entity_poly.pdbx_seq_one_letter_code
_entity_poly.pdbx_strand_id
1 'polypeptide(L)'
;MSQDDPLASDTKSSDEHVDHRPSTAGRPKWIRLSGAGMELAAVTLLFGGIGLLLDRKFQVQRPVWSAAFGLIGFVLGLIRFIRLALSVSESERMTDGRRTDSADTDSTDQPQE
;
A
#
# COMPACT_ATOMS: atom_id res chain seq x y z
N MET A 1 51.46 31.62 -41.64
CA MET A 1 50.44 30.62 -42.02
C MET A 1 50.25 29.75 -40.78
N SER A 2 49.09 29.88 -40.13
CA SER A 2 48.44 29.06 -39.05
C SER A 2 49.36 28.40 -38.01
N GLN A 3 49.36 28.70 -36.71
CA GLN A 3 48.29 29.03 -35.75
C GLN A 3 47.15 28.01 -35.76
N ASP A 4 47.37 26.90 -35.03
CA ASP A 4 46.34 25.95 -34.61
C ASP A 4 46.52 25.69 -33.10
N ASP A 5 46.05 26.65 -32.30
CA ASP A 5 45.45 26.33 -30.99
C ASP A 5 43.95 26.11 -31.22
N PRO A 6 43.42 24.94 -30.86
CA PRO A 6 42.05 24.88 -30.35
C PRO A 6 42.12 24.40 -28.89
N LEU A 7 41.97 25.32 -27.94
CA LEU A 7 40.69 25.58 -27.26
C LEU A 7 40.00 24.26 -26.91
N ALA A 8 40.18 23.78 -25.68
CA ALA A 8 39.27 24.10 -24.59
C ALA A 8 37.81 23.83 -24.96
N SER A 9 37.33 22.62 -24.68
CA SER A 9 35.92 22.38 -24.34
C SER A 9 35.71 21.02 -23.66
N ASP A 10 36.56 20.68 -22.71
CA ASP A 10 36.26 19.64 -21.71
C ASP A 10 35.55 20.31 -20.54
N THR A 11 34.27 20.70 -20.70
CA THR A 11 33.31 20.92 -19.61
C THR A 11 31.98 21.48 -20.15
N LYS A 12 31.23 20.68 -20.92
CA LYS A 12 29.77 20.86 -20.95
C LYS A 12 29.07 19.61 -21.46
N SER A 13 28.64 18.78 -20.52
CA SER A 13 27.27 18.24 -20.42
C SER A 13 27.34 16.99 -19.54
N SER A 14 27.64 17.19 -18.26
CA SER A 14 27.00 16.34 -17.26
C SER A 14 25.55 16.80 -17.25
N ASP A 15 24.77 16.29 -18.20
CA ASP A 15 23.33 16.24 -18.07
C ASP A 15 23.09 15.50 -16.76
N GLU A 16 22.81 16.28 -15.71
CA GLU A 16 22.02 15.81 -14.59
C GLU A 16 20.73 15.27 -15.20
N HIS A 17 20.75 13.98 -15.52
CA HIS A 17 19.55 13.19 -15.64
C HIS A 17 18.98 13.14 -14.22
N VAL A 18 18.35 14.23 -13.82
CA VAL A 18 17.43 14.30 -12.70
C VAL A 18 16.35 13.31 -13.08
N ASP A 19 16.53 12.08 -12.61
CA ASP A 19 15.56 11.02 -12.69
C ASP A 19 14.34 11.57 -11.95
N HIS A 20 13.43 12.23 -12.68
CA HIS A 20 12.07 12.50 -12.28
C HIS A 20 11.34 11.17 -12.21
N ARG A 21 11.83 10.26 -11.37
CA ARG A 21 10.97 9.25 -10.80
C ARG A 21 9.94 10.06 -10.05
N PRO A 22 8.66 10.01 -10.44
CA PRO A 22 7.63 10.51 -9.56
C PRO A 22 7.87 9.75 -8.27
N SER A 23 8.33 10.47 -7.24
CA SER A 23 8.35 9.96 -5.89
C SER A 23 6.89 9.64 -5.64
N THR A 24 6.56 8.36 -5.78
CA THR A 24 5.26 7.81 -5.45
C THR A 24 5.22 7.93 -3.94
N ALA A 25 4.98 9.15 -3.45
CA ALA A 25 4.76 9.47 -2.07
C ALA A 25 3.77 8.43 -1.58
N GLY A 26 4.28 7.48 -0.81
CA GLY A 26 3.59 6.23 -0.52
C GLY A 26 2.22 6.60 0.00
N ARG A 27 1.16 6.21 -0.71
CA ARG A 27 -0.20 6.60 -0.33
C ARG A 27 -0.38 6.25 1.16
N PRO A 28 -0.86 7.19 2.00
CA PRO A 28 -0.98 6.97 3.43
C PRO A 28 -1.71 5.65 3.71
N LYS A 29 -1.17 4.79 4.59
CA LYS A 29 -1.77 3.47 4.89
C LYS A 29 -3.22 3.54 5.36
N TRP A 30 -3.55 4.61 6.07
CA TRP A 30 -4.92 4.94 6.49
C TRP A 30 -5.89 5.02 5.31
N ILE A 31 -5.45 5.48 4.13
CA ILE A 31 -6.28 5.51 2.92
C ILE A 31 -6.53 4.10 2.38
N ARG A 32 -5.53 3.21 2.40
CA ARG A 32 -5.72 1.79 2.01
C ARG A 32 -6.63 1.05 2.98
N LEU A 33 -6.46 1.28 4.28
CA LEU A 33 -7.30 0.67 5.32
C LEU A 33 -8.75 1.17 5.24
N SER A 34 -8.94 2.47 5.01
CA SER A 34 -10.26 3.07 4.82
C SER A 34 -10.94 2.54 3.56
N GLY A 35 -10.20 2.39 2.45
CA GLY A 35 -10.73 1.78 1.23
C GLY A 35 -11.14 0.32 1.45
N ALA A 36 -10.35 -0.45 2.20
CA ALA A 36 -10.67 -1.82 2.56
C ALA A 36 -11.95 -1.93 3.40
N GLY A 37 -12.11 -1.04 4.39
CA GLY A 37 -13.32 -0.95 5.20
C GLY A 37 -14.55 -0.58 4.36
N MET A 38 -14.37 0.27 3.35
CA MET A 38 -15.44 0.67 2.45
C MET A 38 -15.85 -0.46 1.48
N GLU A 39 -14.89 -1.25 0.99
CA GLU A 39 -15.18 -2.51 0.26
C GLU A 39 -15.95 -3.50 1.14
N LEU A 40 -15.53 -3.69 2.39
CA LEU A 40 -16.21 -4.56 3.35
C LEU A 40 -17.65 -4.11 3.59
N ALA A 41 -17.85 -2.81 3.83
CA ALA A 41 -19.18 -2.23 4.06
C ALA A 41 -20.06 -2.40 2.82
N ALA A 42 -19.52 -2.14 1.62
CA ALA A 42 -20.25 -2.29 0.36
C ALA A 42 -20.70 -3.73 0.12
N VAL A 43 -19.82 -4.71 0.32
CA VAL A 43 -20.17 -6.14 0.18
C VAL A 43 -21.23 -6.54 1.20
N THR A 44 -21.08 -6.11 2.45
CA THR A 44 -22.05 -6.41 3.52
C THR A 44 -23.42 -5.81 3.22
N LEU A 45 -23.48 -4.56 2.77
CA LEU A 45 -24.71 -3.88 2.36
C LEU A 45 -25.34 -4.53 1.14
N LEU A 46 -24.54 -4.97 0.16
CA LEU A 46 -25.06 -5.64 -1.03
C LEU A 46 -25.74 -6.96 -0.67
N PHE A 47 -25.05 -7.82 0.09
CA PHE A 47 -25.61 -9.09 0.54
C PHE A 47 -26.78 -8.91 1.51
N GLY A 48 -26.67 -8.00 2.47
CA GLY A 48 -27.77 -7.66 3.39
C GLY A 48 -28.99 -7.09 2.64
N GLY A 49 -28.78 -6.25 1.64
CA GLY A 49 -29.81 -5.70 0.78
C GLY A 49 -30.52 -6.77 -0.07
N ILE A 50 -29.76 -7.73 -0.61
CA ILE A 50 -30.32 -8.90 -1.28
C ILE A 50 -31.17 -9.71 -0.30
N GLY A 51 -30.67 -9.97 0.92
CA GLY A 51 -31.42 -10.67 1.96
C GLY A 51 -32.73 -9.95 2.34
N LEU A 52 -32.72 -8.62 2.35
CA LEU A 52 -33.90 -7.79 2.64
C LEU A 52 -34.93 -7.82 1.51
N LEU A 53 -34.47 -7.88 0.27
CA LEU A 53 -35.32 -8.07 -0.89
C LEU A 53 -35.96 -9.48 -0.90
N LEU A 54 -35.21 -10.49 -0.45
CA LEU A 54 -35.68 -11.86 -0.30
C LEU A 54 -36.71 -11.98 0.84
N ASP A 55 -36.44 -11.38 2.00
CA ASP A 55 -37.41 -11.34 3.12
C ASP A 55 -38.74 -10.70 2.68
N ARG A 56 -38.68 -9.64 1.86
CA ARG A 56 -39.87 -9.02 1.25
C ARG A 56 -40.59 -9.94 0.27
N LYS A 57 -39.86 -10.65 -0.60
CA LYS A 57 -40.43 -11.58 -1.60
C LYS A 57 -41.11 -12.78 -0.96
N PHE A 58 -40.56 -13.32 0.12
CA PHE A 58 -41.08 -14.51 0.79
C PHE A 58 -42.08 -14.20 1.92
N GLN A 59 -42.39 -12.92 2.17
CA GLN A 59 -43.28 -12.46 3.25
C GLN A 59 -42.99 -13.12 4.61
N VAL A 60 -41.71 -13.41 4.87
CA VAL A 60 -41.32 -14.04 6.13
C VAL A 60 -41.51 -12.98 7.22
N GLN A 61 -42.33 -13.27 8.23
CA GLN A 61 -42.59 -12.34 9.35
C GLN A 61 -41.33 -12.01 10.17
N ARG A 62 -40.22 -12.73 9.93
CA ARG A 62 -38.93 -12.54 10.60
C ARG A 62 -37.85 -12.30 9.55
N PRO A 63 -36.90 -11.38 9.79
CA PRO A 63 -35.85 -11.01 8.84
C PRO A 63 -34.72 -12.05 8.80
N VAL A 64 -35.06 -13.31 8.53
CA VAL A 64 -34.13 -14.44 8.62
C VAL A 64 -33.17 -14.42 7.43
N TRP A 65 -33.65 -14.08 6.22
CA TRP A 65 -32.81 -14.05 5.03
C TRP A 65 -31.86 -12.84 5.05
N SER A 66 -32.32 -11.67 5.49
CA SER A 66 -31.46 -10.51 5.73
C SER A 66 -30.33 -10.84 6.69
N ALA A 67 -30.64 -11.51 7.80
CA ALA A 67 -29.63 -11.89 8.78
C ALA A 67 -28.64 -12.92 8.21
N ALA A 68 -29.12 -13.94 7.51
CA ALA A 68 -28.26 -14.96 6.91
C ALA A 68 -27.33 -14.38 5.85
N PHE A 69 -27.87 -13.67 4.86
CA PHE A 69 -27.06 -13.07 3.79
C PHE A 69 -26.18 -11.94 4.32
N GLY A 70 -26.67 -11.10 5.23
CA GLY A 70 -25.88 -10.07 5.88
C GLY A 70 -24.69 -10.64 6.65
N LEU A 71 -24.89 -11.73 7.41
CA LEU A 71 -23.82 -12.40 8.15
C LEU A 71 -22.79 -13.03 7.21
N ILE A 72 -23.24 -13.69 6.14
CA ILE A 72 -22.34 -14.26 5.12
C ILE A 72 -21.51 -13.15 4.46
N GLY A 73 -22.15 -12.07 4.03
CA GLY A 73 -21.48 -10.92 3.42
C GLY A 73 -20.48 -10.26 4.37
N PHE A 74 -20.84 -10.13 5.64
CA PHE A 74 -19.97 -9.60 6.68
C PHE A 74 -18.74 -10.47 6.90
N VAL A 75 -18.92 -11.79 7.07
CA VAL A 75 -17.80 -12.73 7.27
C VAL A 75 -16.84 -12.71 6.08
N LEU A 76 -17.35 -12.74 4.85
CA LEU A 76 -16.54 -12.65 3.64
C LEU A 76 -15.77 -11.32 3.56
N GLY A 77 -16.43 -10.21 3.86
CA GLY A 77 -15.81 -8.89 3.93
C GLY A 77 -14.71 -8.83 4.98
N LEU A 78 -14.96 -9.39 6.17
CA LEU A 78 -14.03 -9.42 7.29
C LEU A 78 -12.77 -10.24 6.99
N ILE A 79 -12.90 -11.40 6.35
CA ILE A 79 -11.76 -12.23 5.91
C ILE A 79 -10.86 -11.45 4.95
N ARG A 80 -11.45 -10.72 3.99
CA ARG A 80 -10.70 -9.88 3.03
C ARG A 80 -10.03 -8.70 3.72
N PHE A 81 -10.72 -8.04 4.66
CA PHE A 81 -10.17 -6.93 5.43
C PHE A 81 -8.97 -7.35 6.29
N ILE A 82 -9.07 -8.48 6.99
CA ILE A 82 -7.96 -9.01 7.82
C ILE A 82 -6.75 -9.35 6.95
N ARG A 83 -6.95 -10.01 5.80
CA ARG A 83 -5.85 -10.32 4.87
C ARG A 83 -5.12 -9.07 4.38
N LEU A 84 -5.86 -7.99 4.12
CA LEU A 84 -5.28 -6.74 3.68
C LEU A 84 -4.59 -5.97 4.82
N ALA A 85 -5.14 -6.03 6.04
CA ALA A 85 -4.49 -5.46 7.21
C ALA A 85 -3.14 -6.15 7.50
N LEU A 86 -3.09 -7.47 7.39
CA LEU A 86 -1.85 -8.24 7.60
C LEU A 86 -0.78 -7.93 6.53
N SER A 87 -1.17 -7.80 5.26
CA SER A 87 -0.22 -7.47 4.17
C SER A 87 0.35 -6.05 4.28
N VAL A 88 -0.41 -5.11 4.85
CA VAL A 88 0.07 -3.75 5.13
C VAL A 88 1.14 -3.72 6.23
N SER A 89 1.07 -4.64 7.20
CA SER A 89 2.05 -4.76 8.29
C SER A 89 3.37 -5.40 7.82
N GLU A 90 3.32 -6.40 6.93
CA GLU A 90 4.53 -7.07 6.42
C GLU A 90 5.46 -6.11 5.66
N SER A 91 4.89 -5.17 4.91
CA SER A 91 5.66 -4.12 4.21
C SER A 91 6.43 -3.19 5.17
N GLU A 92 6.09 -3.12 6.46
CA GLU A 92 6.81 -2.30 7.45
C GLU A 92 8.13 -2.92 7.84
N ARG A 93 8.12 -4.23 8.11
CA ARG A 93 9.30 -4.95 8.58
C ARG A 93 10.44 -4.91 7.56
N MET A 94 10.09 -4.85 6.28
CA MET A 94 11.07 -4.78 5.19
C MET A 94 11.70 -3.40 4.99
N THR A 95 11.02 -2.33 5.41
CA THR A 95 11.52 -0.95 5.22
C THR A 95 12.27 -0.44 6.45
N ASP A 96 11.91 -0.93 7.63
CA ASP A 96 12.54 -0.56 8.90
C ASP A 96 13.89 -1.29 9.12
N GLY A 97 13.99 -2.56 8.73
CA GLY A 97 15.20 -3.37 8.92
C GLY A 97 16.43 -2.95 8.09
N ARG A 98 16.28 -2.14 7.04
CA ARG A 98 17.42 -1.70 6.20
C ARG A 98 18.22 -0.55 6.83
N ARG A 99 17.64 0.20 7.78
CA ARG A 99 18.32 1.34 8.44
C ARG A 99 19.25 0.90 9.56
N THR A 100 19.00 -0.23 10.20
CA THR A 100 19.78 -0.69 11.35
C THR A 100 21.07 -1.38 10.93
N ASP A 101 21.09 -2.08 9.78
CA ASP A 101 22.30 -2.78 9.31
C ASP A 101 23.40 -1.83 8.78
N SER A 102 23.07 -0.57 8.50
CA SER A 102 24.05 0.42 8.00
C SER A 102 24.69 1.25 9.13
N ALA A 103 24.24 1.10 10.38
CA ALA A 103 24.76 1.85 11.52
C ALA A 103 25.85 1.09 12.30
N ASP A 104 25.95 -0.23 12.14
CA ASP A 104 26.89 -1.07 12.90
C ASP A 104 28.24 -1.33 12.18
N THR A 105 28.39 -0.93 10.91
CA THR A 105 29.64 -1.12 10.16
C THR A 105 30.63 0.04 10.25
N ASP A 106 30.32 1.12 10.98
CA ASP A 106 31.19 2.32 11.09
C ASP A 106 31.95 2.43 12.44
N SER A 107 32.04 1.35 13.22
CA SER A 107 32.73 1.38 14.54
C SER A 107 33.84 0.34 14.70
N THR A 108 34.30 -0.30 13.62
CA THR A 108 35.42 -1.25 13.67
C THR A 108 36.60 -0.79 12.79
N ASP A 109 37.10 0.42 13.04
CA ASP A 109 38.43 0.81 12.58
C ASP A 109 39.09 1.69 13.64
N GLN A 110 39.70 1.04 14.64
CA GLN A 110 40.68 1.65 15.52
C GLN A 110 41.84 0.65 15.67
N PRO A 111 42.98 0.88 15.00
CA PRO A 111 44.20 0.12 15.29
C PRO A 111 44.68 0.53 16.68
N GLN A 112 44.77 -0.42 17.62
CA GLN A 112 45.49 -0.19 18.86
C GLN A 112 46.99 -0.28 18.58
N GLU A 113 47.68 0.83 18.85
CA GLU A 113 49.15 0.97 18.83
C GLU A 113 49.86 0.09 19.86
#